data_AF-A0A7J2JQ27-F1
#
_entry.id   AF-A0A7J2JQ27-F1
#
_cell.length_a   1.000
_cell.length_b   1.000
_cell.length_c   1.000
_cell.angle_alpha   90.00
_cell.angle_beta   90.00
_cell.angle_gamma   90.00
#
_symmetry.space_group_name_H-M   'P 1'
#
loop_
_entity.id
_entity.type
_entity.pdbx_description
1 polymer ?
#
loop_
_entity_poly.entity_id
_entity_poly.type
_entity_poly.pdbx_seq_one_letter_code
_entity_poly.pdbx_strand_id
1 'polypeptide(L)'
;MRARRTRISKRYKTPFFFDRTVPRDFYFSIQRRLNYLGYGGVWQPRSAVKGRKRDLREILDYCVARGIRLYVTFSKKIKLPPEYEGKIKVVRLKGGRRKTVNKVIALLFSELKSEEKN
;
A
#
# COMPACT_ATOMS: atom_id res chain seq x y z
N MET A 1 -23.72 -6.50 33.08
CA MET A 1 -23.27 -7.18 31.84
C MET A 1 -22.62 -6.17 30.91
N ARG A 2 -21.31 -6.27 30.61
CA ARG A 2 -20.65 -5.41 29.61
C ARG A 2 -20.77 -6.08 28.24
N ALA A 3 -21.43 -5.41 27.30
CA ALA A 3 -21.50 -5.85 25.91
C ALA A 3 -20.08 -6.08 25.37
N ARG A 4 -19.79 -7.33 24.97
CA ARG A 4 -18.55 -7.69 24.28
C ARG A 4 -18.49 -6.84 23.01
N ARG A 5 -17.50 -5.93 22.91
CA ARG A 5 -17.15 -5.25 21.66
C ARG A 5 -16.95 -6.32 20.60
N THR A 6 -17.91 -6.45 19.69
CA THR A 6 -17.81 -7.27 18.49
C THR A 6 -16.53 -6.85 17.79
N ARG A 7 -15.59 -7.80 17.63
CA ARG A 7 -14.40 -7.58 16.79
C ARG A 7 -14.92 -7.11 15.44
N ILE A 8 -14.68 -5.85 15.09
CA ILE A 8 -14.96 -5.34 13.74
C ILE A 8 -14.10 -6.22 12.83
N SER A 9 -14.70 -7.20 12.17
CA SER A 9 -14.02 -8.00 11.17
C SER A 9 -13.48 -7.01 10.13
N LYS A 10 -12.20 -7.11 9.77
CA LYS A 10 -11.62 -6.21 8.76
C LYS A 10 -12.48 -6.31 7.50
N ARG A 11 -13.26 -5.27 7.20
CA ARG A 11 -14.18 -5.21 6.06
C ARG A 11 -13.47 -5.42 4.71
N TYR A 12 -12.16 -5.20 4.66
CA TYR A 12 -11.34 -5.28 3.46
C TYR A 12 -9.98 -5.96 3.72
N LYS A 13 -9.50 -6.74 2.75
CA LYS A 13 -8.09 -7.18 2.72
C LYS A 13 -7.22 -5.99 2.34
N THR A 14 -6.20 -5.65 3.14
CA THR A 14 -5.36 -4.46 2.92
C THR A 14 -3.91 -4.82 2.57
N PRO A 15 -3.61 -5.40 1.39
CA PRO A 15 -2.26 -5.82 1.05
C PRO A 15 -1.40 -4.70 0.42
N PHE A 16 -1.92 -3.48 0.30
CA PHE A 16 -1.27 -2.38 -0.43
C PHE A 16 -0.94 -1.20 0.48
N PHE A 17 0.30 -0.71 0.42
CA PHE A 17 0.73 0.55 1.01
C PHE A 17 1.12 1.54 -0.10
N PHE A 18 0.61 2.77 -0.05
CA PHE A 18 0.91 3.83 -1.00
C PHE A 18 1.71 4.93 -0.28
N ASP A 19 2.89 5.23 -0.80
CA ASP A 19 3.76 6.22 -0.19
C ASP A 19 3.37 7.66 -0.53
N ARG A 20 4.09 8.61 0.08
CA ARG A 20 3.91 10.05 -0.10
C ARG A 20 4.14 10.58 -1.53
N THR A 21 4.68 9.77 -2.44
CA THR A 21 4.84 10.17 -3.84
C THR A 21 3.57 9.97 -4.65
N VAL A 22 2.62 9.18 -4.13
CA VAL A 22 1.30 8.97 -4.72
C VAL A 22 0.40 10.18 -4.37
N PRO A 23 -0.14 10.91 -5.36
CA PRO A 23 -1.04 12.03 -5.11
C PRO A 23 -2.33 11.59 -4.41
N ARG A 24 -2.87 12.46 -3.54
CA ARG A 24 -4.08 12.21 -2.75
C ARG A 24 -5.25 11.74 -3.61
N ASP A 25 -5.63 12.54 -4.60
CA ASP A 25 -6.82 12.30 -5.42
C ASP A 25 -6.68 11.02 -6.24
N PHE A 26 -5.45 10.72 -6.65
CA PHE A 26 -5.12 9.49 -7.35
C PHE A 26 -5.27 8.27 -6.44
N TYR A 27 -4.72 8.33 -5.21
CA TYR A 27 -4.92 7.28 -4.21
C TYR A 27 -6.40 7.05 -3.91
N PHE A 28 -7.19 8.10 -3.65
CA PHE A 28 -8.61 7.92 -3.33
C PHE A 28 -9.41 7.34 -4.51
N SER A 29 -9.04 7.67 -5.74
CA SER A 29 -9.63 7.05 -6.94
C SER A 29 -9.33 5.54 -7.01
N ILE A 30 -8.09 5.14 -6.70
CA ILE A 30 -7.70 3.72 -6.59
C ILE A 30 -8.43 3.05 -5.42
N GLN A 31 -8.41 3.66 -4.23
CA GLN A 31 -9.03 3.13 -3.01
C GLN A 31 -10.52 2.85 -3.21
N ARG A 32 -11.25 3.77 -3.87
CA ARG A 32 -12.67 3.56 -4.18
C ARG A 32 -12.89 2.29 -4.99
N ARG A 33 -12.05 2.06 -6.01
CA ARG A 33 -12.15 0.88 -6.87
C ARG A 33 -11.67 -0.41 -6.18
N LEU A 34 -10.65 -0.32 -5.33
CA LEU A 34 -10.23 -1.45 -4.47
C LEU A 34 -11.36 -1.87 -3.53
N ASN A 35 -12.05 -0.91 -2.91
CA ASN A 35 -13.15 -1.19 -1.98
C ASN A 35 -14.28 -1.98 -2.66
N TYR A 36 -14.61 -1.67 -3.93
CA TYR A 36 -15.58 -2.45 -4.71
C TYR A 36 -15.16 -3.91 -4.93
N LEU A 37 -13.85 -4.19 -4.92
CA LEU A 37 -13.29 -5.52 -5.10
C LEU A 37 -13.08 -6.27 -3.76
N GLY A 38 -13.46 -5.66 -2.62
CA GLY A 38 -13.22 -6.24 -1.29
C GLY A 38 -11.80 -6.01 -0.74
N TYR A 39 -11.03 -5.10 -1.36
CA TYR A 39 -9.67 -4.75 -0.95
C TYR A 39 -9.57 -3.30 -0.47
N GLY A 40 -8.51 -2.99 0.25
CA GLY A 40 -8.15 -1.63 0.62
C GLY A 40 -6.64 -1.40 0.54
N GLY A 41 -6.23 -0.15 0.64
CA GLY A 41 -4.83 0.23 0.81
C GLY A 41 -4.66 1.24 1.93
N VAL A 42 -3.46 1.32 2.45
CA VAL A 42 -3.03 2.37 3.38
C VAL A 42 -2.28 3.42 2.59
N TRP A 43 -2.52 4.70 2.86
CA TRP A 43 -1.78 5.79 2.22
C TRP A 43 -1.11 6.69 3.25
N GLN A 44 0.13 7.07 2.98
CA GLN A 44 0.87 8.04 3.76
C GLN A 44 0.77 9.44 3.12
N PRO A 45 0.01 10.38 3.72
CA PRO A 45 -0.08 11.73 3.19
C PRO A 45 1.25 12.49 3.38
N ARG A 46 1.55 13.41 2.47
CA ARG A 46 2.71 14.32 2.58
C ARG A 46 2.70 15.17 3.85
N SER A 47 1.51 15.55 4.34
CA SER A 47 1.33 16.35 5.56
C SER A 47 1.76 15.61 6.83
N ALA A 48 1.65 14.27 6.86
CA ALA A 48 2.15 13.45 7.98
C ALA A 48 3.68 13.34 8.03
N VAL A 49 4.40 14.05 7.14
CA VAL A 49 5.87 14.05 7.02
C VAL A 49 6.47 15.41 7.39
N LYS A 50 5.67 16.42 7.79
CA LYS A 50 6.20 17.68 8.33
C LYS A 50 6.86 17.37 9.69
N GLY A 51 8.20 17.42 9.73
CA GLY A 51 8.99 17.35 10.95
C GLY A 51 9.51 15.97 11.38
N ARG A 52 9.08 14.86 10.75
CA ARG A 52 9.68 13.54 10.97
C ARG A 52 10.01 12.89 9.64
N LYS A 53 11.30 12.69 9.38
CA LYS A 53 11.77 11.63 8.48
C LYS A 53 11.32 10.31 9.13
N ARG A 54 10.07 9.89 8.95
CA ARG A 54 9.70 8.49 9.26
C ARG A 54 10.64 7.65 8.42
N ASP A 55 11.50 6.93 9.11
CA ASP A 55 12.51 6.09 8.49
C ASP A 55 11.77 5.07 7.60
N LEU A 56 12.35 4.76 6.45
CA LEU A 56 11.77 3.77 5.54
C LEU A 56 11.54 2.45 6.30
N ARG A 57 12.43 2.12 7.24
CA ARG A 57 12.33 0.96 8.13
C ARG A 57 11.03 0.94 8.94
N GLU A 58 10.71 2.01 9.66
CA GLU A 58 9.46 2.09 10.44
C GLU A 58 8.21 1.87 9.58
N ILE A 59 8.22 2.38 8.35
CA ILE A 59 7.11 2.20 7.41
C ILE A 59 7.02 0.74 6.98
N LEU A 60 8.14 0.09 6.71
CA LEU A 60 8.20 -1.31 6.32
C LEU A 60 7.80 -2.23 7.49
N ASP A 61 8.26 -1.96 8.71
CA ASP A 61 7.84 -2.68 9.92
C ASP A 61 6.33 -2.58 10.13
N TYR A 62 5.78 -1.37 9.97
CA TYR A 62 4.33 -1.17 9.98
C TYR A 62 3.63 -2.01 8.89
N CYS A 63 4.19 -2.08 7.68
CA CYS A 63 3.64 -2.88 6.60
C CYS A 63 3.64 -4.38 6.95
N VAL A 64 4.77 -4.92 7.40
CA VAL A 64 4.90 -6.33 7.79
C VAL A 64 3.92 -6.67 8.91
N ALA A 65 3.90 -5.88 9.99
CA ALA A 65 3.01 -6.11 11.14
C ALA A 65 1.51 -6.09 10.77
N ARG A 66 1.15 -5.37 9.70
CA ARG A 66 -0.23 -5.28 9.19
C ARG A 66 -0.56 -6.31 8.10
N GLY A 67 0.40 -7.13 7.68
CA GLY A 67 0.26 -8.07 6.57
C GLY A 67 0.16 -7.37 5.20
N ILE A 68 0.74 -6.17 5.07
CA ILE A 68 0.82 -5.44 3.80
C ILE A 68 2.01 -5.98 3.02
N ARG A 69 1.75 -6.44 1.78
CA ARG A 69 2.74 -7.13 0.94
C ARG A 69 3.33 -6.23 -0.13
N LEU A 70 2.58 -5.24 -0.62
CA LEU A 70 3.03 -4.38 -1.71
C LEU A 70 3.25 -2.94 -1.23
N TYR A 71 4.46 -2.44 -1.44
CA TYR A 71 4.82 -1.03 -1.24
C TYR A 71 4.79 -0.30 -2.59
N VAL A 72 3.83 0.60 -2.78
CA VAL A 72 3.53 1.27 -4.04
C VAL A 72 4.07 2.70 -4.04
N THR A 73 4.88 3.04 -5.05
CA THR A 73 5.55 4.34 -5.14
C THR A 73 5.76 4.81 -6.57
N PHE A 74 5.81 6.12 -6.78
CA PHE A 74 6.35 6.76 -7.99
C PHE A 74 7.86 7.05 -7.89
N SER A 75 8.47 6.86 -6.72
CA SER A 75 9.90 7.08 -6.53
C SER A 75 10.73 6.01 -7.24
N LYS A 76 11.66 6.46 -8.09
CA LYS A 76 12.67 5.58 -8.70
C LYS A 76 13.80 5.20 -7.72
N LYS A 77 13.99 5.99 -6.66
CA LYS A 77 15.15 5.91 -5.77
C LYS A 77 14.93 5.00 -4.55
N ILE A 78 13.71 4.54 -4.31
CA ILE A 78 13.43 3.65 -3.17
C ILE A 78 14.08 2.29 -3.41
N LYS A 79 14.90 1.87 -2.46
CA LYS A 79 15.47 0.53 -2.35
C LYS A 79 14.98 -0.07 -1.03
N LEU A 80 14.55 -1.33 -1.08
CA LEU A 80 14.25 -2.08 0.13
C LEU A 80 15.56 -2.44 0.82
N PRO A 81 15.64 -2.33 2.15
CA PRO A 81 16.70 -2.99 2.91
C PRO A 81 16.57 -4.53 2.76
N PRO A 82 17.69 -5.28 2.75
CA PRO A 82 17.69 -6.73 2.53
C PRO A 82 16.76 -7.53 3.47
N GLU A 83 16.61 -7.08 4.71
CA GLU A 83 15.79 -7.73 5.76
C GLU A 83 14.28 -7.82 5.43
N TYR A 84 13.83 -7.03 4.45
CA TYR A 84 12.43 -6.96 3.99
C TYR A 84 12.24 -7.60 2.61
N GLU A 85 13.30 -8.09 1.97
CA GLU A 85 13.19 -8.89 0.76
C GLU A 85 12.36 -10.15 1.03
N GLY A 86 11.47 -10.51 0.10
CA GLY A 86 10.50 -11.61 0.26
C GLY A 86 9.33 -11.30 1.21
N LYS A 87 9.42 -10.30 2.09
CA LYS A 87 8.31 -9.87 2.96
C LYS A 87 7.46 -8.78 2.31
N ILE A 88 8.13 -7.84 1.63
CA ILE A 88 7.50 -6.70 0.96
C ILE A 88 8.07 -6.57 -0.44
N LYS A 89 7.18 -6.41 -1.41
CA LYS A 89 7.54 -6.09 -2.79
C LYS A 89 7.31 -4.63 -3.10
N VAL A 90 8.32 -3.95 -3.64
CA VAL A 90 8.18 -2.57 -4.12
C VAL A 90 7.63 -2.55 -5.54
N VAL A 91 6.43 -1.99 -5.69
CA VAL A 91 5.78 -1.73 -6.97
C VAL A 91 6.03 -0.29 -7.39
N ARG A 92 6.86 -0.11 -8.43
CA ARG A 92 7.17 1.21 -8.98
C ARG A 92 6.20 1.57 -10.10
N LEU A 93 5.41 2.60 -9.88
CA LEU A 93 4.49 3.12 -10.89
C LEU A 93 5.27 3.87 -11.99
N LYS A 94 5.49 3.22 -13.14
CA LYS A 94 6.07 3.84 -14.35
C LYS A 94 5.01 4.65 -15.12
N GLY A 95 5.40 5.78 -15.75
CA GLY A 95 4.52 6.56 -16.66
C GLY A 95 3.88 7.83 -16.09
N GLY A 96 4.25 8.25 -14.87
CA GLY A 96 3.78 9.51 -14.26
C GLY A 96 2.29 9.53 -13.87
N ARG A 97 1.74 10.72 -13.60
CA ARG A 97 0.35 10.94 -13.16
C ARG A 97 -0.72 10.58 -14.19
N ARG A 98 -0.34 10.27 -15.44
CA ARG A 98 -1.26 9.98 -16.56
C ARG A 98 -1.71 8.51 -16.64
N LYS A 99 -1.27 7.64 -15.72
CA LYS A 99 -1.81 6.27 -15.65
C LYS A 99 -3.28 6.29 -15.24
N THR A 100 -4.11 5.52 -15.94
CA THR A 100 -5.49 5.29 -15.53
C THR A 100 -5.52 4.43 -14.28
N VAL A 101 -6.52 4.67 -13.42
CA VAL A 101 -6.76 3.91 -12.19
C VAL A 101 -6.81 2.40 -12.47
N ASN A 102 -7.46 2.00 -13.55
CA ASN A 102 -7.57 0.59 -13.95
C ASN A 102 -6.22 -0.05 -14.27
N LYS A 103 -5.30 0.65 -14.94
CA LYS A 103 -3.95 0.14 -15.21
C LYS A 103 -3.16 -0.07 -13.93
N VAL A 104 -3.35 0.79 -12.92
CA VAL A 104 -2.71 0.61 -11.61
C VAL A 104 -3.29 -0.58 -10.89
N ILE A 105 -4.61 -0.73 -10.87
CA ILE A 105 -5.27 -1.87 -10.21
C ILE A 105 -4.85 -3.19 -10.85
N ALA A 106 -4.86 -3.28 -12.19
CA ALA A 106 -4.39 -4.46 -12.90
C ALA A 106 -2.94 -4.80 -12.51
N LEU A 107 -2.05 -3.80 -12.44
CA LEU A 107 -0.68 -4.00 -11.98
C LEU A 107 -0.63 -4.52 -10.54
N LEU A 108 -1.36 -3.91 -9.61
CA LEU A 108 -1.37 -4.32 -8.20
C LEU A 108 -1.80 -5.78 -8.02
N PHE A 109 -2.86 -6.21 -8.70
CA PHE A 109 -3.33 -7.59 -8.62
C PHE A 109 -2.42 -8.58 -9.34
N SER A 110 -1.79 -8.17 -10.45
CA SER A 110 -0.77 -8.97 -11.11
C SER A 110 0.40 -9.25 -10.17
N GLU A 111 0.90 -8.21 -9.51
CA GLU A 111 2.02 -8.32 -8.57
C GLU A 111 1.65 -9.13 -7.32
N LEU A 112 0.43 -8.95 -6.81
CA LEU A 112 -0.07 -9.70 -5.66
C LEU A 112 -0.18 -11.22 -5.96
N LYS A 113 -0.60 -11.60 -7.17
CA LYS A 113 -0.67 -13.02 -7.57
C LYS A 113 0.70 -13.65 -7.75
N SER A 114 1.67 -12.92 -8.29
CA SER A 114 3.05 -13.41 -8.43
C SER A 114 3.67 -13.72 -7.06
N GLU A 115 3.27 -13.00 -6.03
CA GLU A 115 3.68 -13.24 -4.64
C GLU A 115 2.97 -14.44 -3.98
N GLU A 116 1.86 -14.94 -4.52
CA GLU A 116 1.21 -16.16 -4.01
C GLU A 116 1.79 -17.44 -4.61
N LYS A 117 2.57 -17.32 -5.70
CA LYS A 117 3.19 -18.46 -6.41
C LYS A 117 4.66 -18.71 -6.04
N ASN A 118 5.27 -17.79 -5.31
CA ASN A 118 6.61 -17.91 -4.71
C ASN A 118 6.46 -18.13 -3.21
#